data_AF-A0A1Y2HPZ6-F1
#
_entry.id   AF-A0A1Y2HPZ6-F1
#
_cell.length_a   1.000
_cell.length_b   1.000
_cell.length_c   1.000
_cell.angle_alpha   90.00
_cell.angle_beta   90.00
_cell.angle_gamma   90.00
#
_symmetry.space_group_name_H-M   'P 1'
#
loop_
_entity.id
_entity.type
_entity.pdbx_description
1 polymer ?
#
loop_
_entity_poly.entity_id
_entity_poly.type
_entity_poly.pdbx_seq_one_letter_code
_entity_poly.pdbx_strand_id
1 'polypeptide(L)'
;MFKSTLLTTLLAVLLVASTASAHPAQPARERPPNDPTATLTYADNAGTVRLVVPGKDWQVAETCLGLQGDRGVVYAEVLTRYLTGDQRQAYNLQLYPDWDCKENDPATGHFKRSLRVMTYDGQGKAMTDEDGKVFIPKSAQFFPAYRE
;
A
#
# COMPACT_ATOMS: atom_id res chain seq x y z
N MET A 1 28.79 56.79 62.74
CA MET A 1 27.47 56.70 62.09
C MET A 1 27.53 55.67 60.96
N PHE A 2 26.42 54.98 60.76
CA PHE A 2 26.30 53.63 60.20
C PHE A 2 26.62 53.50 58.70
N LYS A 3 27.39 52.44 58.40
CA LYS A 3 27.15 51.39 57.39
C LYS A 3 26.22 51.77 56.22
N SER A 4 26.80 51.95 55.03
CA SER A 4 26.09 51.82 53.76
C SER A 4 26.33 50.46 53.12
N THR A 5 25.26 49.99 52.50
CA THR A 5 24.84 48.61 52.31
C THR A 5 25.18 48.14 50.90
N LEU A 6 25.47 46.85 50.78
CA LEU A 6 25.45 45.97 49.61
C LEU A 6 25.06 46.56 48.25
N LEU A 7 25.82 46.19 47.20
CA LEU A 7 25.19 45.64 46.00
C LEU A 7 26.16 44.68 45.27
N THR A 8 26.09 43.41 45.66
CA THR A 8 26.72 42.27 45.00
C THR A 8 25.99 42.02 43.67
N THR A 9 26.58 42.39 42.54
CA THR A 9 26.02 42.10 41.21
C THR A 9 26.48 40.70 40.80
N LEU A 10 25.55 39.75 40.90
CA LEU A 10 25.71 38.35 40.51
C LEU A 10 25.75 38.25 38.97
N LEU A 11 26.92 37.99 38.39
CA LEU A 11 27.06 37.73 36.96
C LEU A 11 26.81 36.23 36.71
N ALA A 12 25.55 35.84 36.55
CA ALA A 12 25.17 34.49 36.16
C ALA A 12 25.32 34.31 34.64
N VAL A 13 26.47 33.74 34.23
CA VAL A 13 26.72 33.30 32.85
C VAL A 13 25.84 32.07 32.58
N LEU A 14 24.72 32.26 31.88
CA LEU A 14 23.93 31.16 31.31
C LEU A 14 24.72 30.54 30.14
N LEU A 15 25.36 29.40 30.38
CA LEU A 15 25.73 28.48 29.31
C LEU A 15 24.45 27.83 28.76
N VAL A 16 23.99 28.30 27.60
CA VAL A 16 23.01 27.58 26.78
C VAL A 16 23.76 26.44 26.10
N ALA A 17 23.75 25.25 26.72
CA ALA A 17 24.19 24.03 26.06
C ALA A 17 23.18 23.68 24.97
N SER A 18 23.50 24.01 23.72
CA SER A 18 22.78 23.53 22.54
C SER A 18 23.00 22.02 22.42
N THR A 19 22.14 21.22 23.04
CA THR A 19 22.07 19.79 22.76
C THR A 19 21.49 19.62 21.36
N ALA A 20 22.36 19.52 20.36
CA ALA A 20 21.98 19.02 19.05
C ALA A 20 21.51 17.58 19.23
N SER A 21 20.19 17.39 19.31
CA SER A 21 19.56 16.07 19.26
C SER A 21 19.80 15.49 17.87
N ALA A 22 20.84 14.66 17.76
CA ALA A 22 21.03 13.77 16.63
C ALA A 22 19.80 12.84 16.59
N HIS A 23 18.80 13.21 15.79
CA HIS A 23 17.71 12.30 15.48
C HIS A 23 18.32 11.06 14.81
N PRO A 24 18.03 9.84 15.29
CA PRO A 24 18.48 8.65 14.61
C PRO A 24 17.97 8.72 13.16
N ALA A 25 18.89 8.55 12.20
CA ALA A 25 18.50 8.42 10.80
C ALA A 25 17.49 7.28 10.69
N GLN A 26 16.31 7.56 10.16
CA GLN A 26 15.34 6.51 9.92
C GLN A 26 15.99 5.45 9.01
N PRO A 27 15.86 4.16 9.34
CA PRO A 27 16.36 3.10 8.47
C PRO A 27 15.73 3.27 7.07
N ALA A 28 16.54 3.06 6.03
CA ALA A 28 16.07 3.16 4.67
C ALA A 28 14.99 2.10 4.43
N ARG A 29 13.78 2.55 4.04
CA ARG A 29 12.68 1.65 3.69
C ARG A 29 13.08 0.77 2.51
N GLU A 30 12.98 -0.55 2.67
CA GLU A 30 13.18 -1.48 1.57
C GLU A 30 12.08 -1.23 0.52
N ARG A 31 12.50 -1.04 -0.73
CA ARG A 31 11.57 -0.81 -1.84
C ARG A 31 11.09 -2.14 -2.41
N PRO A 32 9.81 -2.23 -2.83
CA PRO A 32 9.32 -3.40 -3.52
C PRO A 32 10.17 -3.72 -4.77
N PRO A 33 10.35 -5.01 -5.11
CA PRO A 33 10.95 -5.40 -6.38
C PRO A 33 10.18 -4.84 -7.57
N ASN A 34 10.85 -4.59 -8.68
CA ASN A 34 10.19 -4.18 -9.93
C ASN A 34 9.29 -5.30 -10.47
N ASP A 35 8.48 -4.94 -11.47
CA ASP A 35 7.73 -5.87 -12.30
C ASP A 35 6.83 -6.83 -11.50
N PRO A 36 5.90 -6.34 -10.66
CA PRO A 36 5.05 -7.21 -9.87
C PRO A 36 4.18 -8.12 -10.72
N THR A 37 3.89 -9.27 -10.13
CA THR A 37 3.10 -10.31 -10.77
C THR A 37 2.05 -10.86 -9.82
N ALA A 38 0.90 -11.22 -10.38
CA ALA A 38 -0.18 -11.88 -9.66
C ALA A 38 -0.86 -12.90 -10.57
N THR A 39 -1.53 -13.86 -9.95
CA THR A 39 -2.39 -14.83 -10.63
C THR A 39 -3.83 -14.57 -10.21
N LEU A 40 -4.77 -14.62 -11.16
CA LEU A 40 -6.20 -14.66 -10.90
C LEU A 40 -6.81 -15.89 -11.59
N THR A 41 -7.60 -16.67 -10.87
CA THR A 41 -8.41 -17.77 -11.43
C THR A 41 -9.88 -17.41 -11.31
N TYR A 42 -10.59 -17.55 -12.41
CA TYR A 42 -12.02 -17.24 -12.51
C TYR A 42 -12.89 -18.46 -12.21
N ALA A 43 -14.10 -18.19 -11.71
CA ALA A 43 -15.14 -19.19 -11.48
C ALA A 43 -15.53 -19.93 -12.77
N ASP A 44 -16.29 -21.02 -12.62
CA ASP A 44 -16.85 -21.81 -13.73
C ASP A 44 -15.81 -22.34 -14.74
N ASN A 45 -14.55 -22.50 -14.30
CA ASN A 45 -13.42 -22.88 -15.15
C ASN A 45 -13.16 -21.89 -16.32
N ALA A 46 -13.50 -20.61 -16.15
CA ALA A 46 -13.24 -19.58 -17.16
C ALA A 46 -11.74 -19.24 -17.36
N GLY A 47 -10.87 -19.93 -16.62
CA GLY A 47 -9.42 -19.92 -16.82
C GLY A 47 -8.66 -19.15 -15.74
N THR A 48 -7.34 -19.14 -15.91
CA THR A 48 -6.40 -18.45 -15.04
C THR A 48 -5.59 -17.45 -15.86
N VAL A 49 -5.47 -16.24 -15.36
CA VAL A 49 -4.66 -15.18 -15.97
C VAL A 49 -3.51 -14.81 -15.04
N ARG A 50 -2.37 -14.49 -15.66
CA ARG A 50 -1.22 -13.94 -14.95
C ARG A 50 -1.09 -12.46 -15.30
N LEU A 51 -1.15 -11.62 -14.29
CA LEU A 51 -0.95 -10.19 -14.40
C LEU A 51 0.52 -9.86 -14.21
N VAL A 52 1.03 -8.93 -15.01
CA VAL A 52 2.39 -8.39 -14.92
C VAL A 52 2.32 -6.92 -15.25
N VAL A 53 2.89 -6.06 -14.39
CA VAL A 53 3.05 -4.64 -14.69
C VAL A 53 4.54 -4.31 -14.72
N PRO A 54 5.13 -4.05 -15.90
CA PRO A 54 6.55 -3.70 -15.95
C PRO A 54 6.81 -2.30 -15.39
N GLY A 55 7.92 -2.13 -14.69
CA GLY A 55 8.39 -0.84 -14.20
C GLY A 55 8.73 -0.83 -12.71
N LYS A 56 9.09 0.36 -12.24
CA LYS A 56 9.36 0.64 -10.83
C LYS A 56 8.06 0.80 -10.04
N ASP A 57 8.13 0.57 -8.73
CA ASP A 57 7.04 0.75 -7.75
C ASP A 57 6.10 1.94 -8.01
N TRP A 58 6.63 3.12 -8.33
CA TRP A 58 5.82 4.33 -8.61
C TRP A 58 5.09 4.26 -9.96
N GLN A 59 5.71 3.71 -11.01
CA GLN A 59 5.07 3.52 -12.33
C GLN A 59 3.97 2.45 -12.24
N VAL A 60 4.29 1.38 -11.51
CA VAL A 60 3.37 0.29 -11.22
C VAL A 60 2.11 0.83 -10.54
N ALA A 61 2.29 1.68 -9.54
CA ALA A 61 1.18 2.28 -8.80
C ALA A 61 0.29 3.19 -9.65
N GLU A 62 0.72 3.63 -10.83
CA GLU A 62 -0.06 4.46 -11.75
C GLU A 62 -0.72 3.62 -12.88
N THR A 63 -0.34 2.36 -13.02
CA THR A 63 -0.79 1.52 -14.14
C THR A 63 -2.07 0.77 -13.81
N CYS A 64 -3.13 1.04 -14.58
CA CYS A 64 -4.38 0.30 -14.53
C CYS A 64 -4.42 -0.80 -15.61
N LEU A 65 -4.71 -2.04 -15.20
CA LEU A 65 -4.86 -3.19 -16.09
C LEU A 65 -6.33 -3.49 -16.33
N GLY A 66 -6.75 -3.61 -17.59
CA GLY A 66 -8.06 -4.17 -17.93
C GLY A 66 -8.10 -5.68 -17.74
N LEU A 67 -9.19 -6.20 -17.18
CA LEU A 67 -9.46 -7.62 -17.00
C LEU A 67 -10.60 -8.03 -17.92
N GLN A 68 -10.42 -9.12 -18.67
CA GLN A 68 -11.42 -9.60 -19.64
C GLN A 68 -12.47 -10.53 -19.02
N GLY A 69 -12.42 -10.78 -17.70
CA GLY A 69 -13.33 -11.69 -17.03
C GLY A 69 -14.73 -11.10 -16.85
N ASP A 70 -15.76 -11.86 -17.22
CA ASP A 70 -17.16 -11.63 -16.84
C ASP A 70 -17.60 -12.47 -15.63
N ARG A 71 -16.64 -13.17 -15.01
CA ARG A 71 -16.84 -14.08 -13.88
C ARG A 71 -16.20 -13.57 -12.61
N GLY A 72 -16.73 -14.06 -11.49
CA GLY A 72 -16.11 -13.85 -10.18
C GLY A 72 -14.75 -14.54 -10.07
N VAL A 73 -13.87 -13.98 -9.25
CA VAL A 73 -12.54 -14.55 -8.98
C VAL A 73 -12.65 -15.55 -7.83
N VAL A 74 -12.18 -16.77 -8.03
CA VAL A 74 -12.17 -17.85 -7.02
C VAL A 74 -10.80 -18.04 -6.37
N TYR A 75 -9.74 -17.56 -7.02
CA TYR A 75 -8.40 -17.53 -6.45
C TYR A 75 -7.63 -16.32 -6.96
N ALA A 76 -6.89 -15.67 -6.08
CA ALA A 76 -6.00 -14.57 -6.41
C ALA A 76 -4.74 -14.64 -5.53
N GLU A 77 -3.56 -14.46 -6.10
CA GLU A 77 -2.33 -14.35 -5.33
C GLU A 77 -1.36 -13.37 -5.98
N VAL A 78 -0.85 -12.42 -5.19
CA VAL A 78 0.32 -11.63 -5.54
C VAL A 78 1.55 -12.49 -5.32
N LEU A 79 2.32 -12.74 -6.37
CA LEU A 79 3.48 -13.63 -6.35
C LEU A 79 4.78 -12.89 -6.01
N THR A 80 4.83 -11.57 -6.28
CA THR A 80 6.03 -10.77 -6.05
C THR A 80 6.23 -10.50 -4.57
N ARG A 81 7.34 -11.00 -4.03
CA ARG A 81 7.73 -10.96 -2.63
C ARG A 81 9.03 -10.20 -2.44
N TYR A 82 9.23 -9.61 -1.26
CA TYR A 82 10.53 -9.07 -0.89
C TYR A 82 11.59 -10.16 -0.94
N LEU A 83 12.78 -9.81 -1.44
CA LEU A 83 13.90 -10.76 -1.54
C LEU A 83 14.63 -10.92 -0.21
N THR A 84 14.52 -9.92 0.67
CA THR A 84 15.11 -9.96 2.01
C THR A 84 14.03 -10.10 3.09
N GLY A 85 14.42 -10.67 4.23
CA GLY A 85 13.53 -10.90 5.37
C GLY A 85 12.56 -12.07 5.19
N ASP A 86 11.35 -11.90 5.70
CA ASP A 86 10.25 -12.88 5.76
C ASP A 86 9.60 -13.24 4.41
N GLN A 87 10.12 -12.73 3.30
CA GLN A 87 9.58 -12.94 1.95
C GLN A 87 8.07 -12.66 1.86
N ARG A 88 7.59 -11.67 2.61
CA ARG A 88 6.22 -11.17 2.50
C ARG A 88 5.96 -10.58 1.11
N GLN A 89 4.70 -10.60 0.69
CA GLN A 89 4.29 -10.02 -0.58
C GLN A 89 4.62 -8.52 -0.58
N ALA A 90 5.24 -8.06 -1.67
CA ALA A 90 5.74 -6.70 -1.80
C ALA A 90 4.71 -5.73 -2.38
N TYR A 91 3.57 -6.25 -2.81
CA TYR A 91 2.46 -5.50 -3.38
C TYR A 91 1.11 -6.02 -2.88
N ASN A 92 0.11 -5.16 -2.93
CA ASN A 92 -1.29 -5.53 -2.91
C ASN A 92 -1.85 -5.42 -4.32
N LEU A 93 -2.78 -6.30 -4.68
CA LEU A 93 -3.58 -6.16 -5.90
C LEU A 93 -4.94 -5.56 -5.52
N GLN A 94 -5.24 -4.36 -6.00
CA GLN A 94 -6.57 -3.79 -5.91
C GLN A 94 -7.36 -4.18 -7.15
N LEU A 95 -8.55 -4.74 -6.95
CA LEU A 95 -9.48 -5.14 -8.00
C LEU A 95 -10.66 -4.17 -8.02
N TYR A 96 -11.05 -3.73 -9.22
CA TYR A 96 -12.11 -2.73 -9.41
C TYR A 96 -13.26 -3.29 -10.24
N PRO A 97 -14.50 -2.88 -9.96
CA PRO A 97 -15.69 -3.33 -10.69
C PRO A 97 -15.88 -2.61 -12.04
N ASP A 98 -15.05 -1.60 -12.30
CA ASP A 98 -15.06 -0.77 -13.51
C ASP A 98 -13.69 -0.75 -14.19
N TRP A 99 -13.65 -0.23 -15.42
CA TRP A 99 -12.48 -0.30 -16.29
C TRP A 99 -11.38 0.73 -15.98
N ASP A 100 -11.63 1.71 -15.10
CA ASP A 100 -10.78 2.89 -14.96
C ASP A 100 -9.96 2.96 -13.66
N CYS A 101 -9.91 1.88 -12.88
CA CYS A 101 -9.22 1.81 -11.58
C CYS A 101 -9.50 3.00 -10.65
N LYS A 102 -10.76 3.48 -10.64
CA LYS A 102 -11.16 4.55 -9.74
C LYS A 102 -11.91 3.98 -8.55
N GLU A 103 -11.48 4.38 -7.36
CA GLU A 103 -12.21 4.12 -6.11
C GLU A 103 -13.39 5.06 -5.93
N ASN A 104 -13.53 6.12 -6.72
CA ASN A 104 -14.63 7.07 -6.63
C ASN A 104 -15.35 7.21 -7.96
N ASP A 105 -16.68 7.23 -7.92
CA ASP A 105 -17.49 7.66 -9.06
C ASP A 105 -17.41 9.19 -9.17
N PRO A 106 -16.86 9.75 -10.26
CA PRO A 106 -16.77 11.20 -10.43
C PRO A 106 -18.14 11.87 -10.57
N ALA A 107 -19.19 11.15 -10.97
CA ALA A 107 -20.53 11.71 -11.13
C ALA A 107 -21.28 11.83 -9.80
N THR A 108 -21.07 10.88 -8.89
CA THR A 108 -21.81 10.80 -7.62
C THR A 108 -20.96 11.06 -6.38
N GLY A 109 -19.63 11.02 -6.51
CA GLY A 109 -18.68 11.14 -5.40
C GLY A 109 -18.65 9.92 -4.47
N HIS A 110 -19.43 8.87 -4.77
CA HIS A 110 -19.46 7.67 -3.95
C HIS A 110 -18.25 6.77 -4.21
N PHE A 111 -17.78 6.13 -3.14
CA PHE A 111 -16.74 5.13 -3.24
C PHE A 111 -17.28 3.90 -4.00
N LYS A 112 -16.58 3.53 -5.07
CA LYS A 112 -16.77 2.26 -5.77
C LYS A 112 -16.14 1.15 -4.94
N ARG A 113 -16.89 0.07 -4.77
CA ARG A 113 -16.43 -1.11 -4.03
C ARG A 113 -15.26 -1.74 -4.76
N SER A 114 -14.06 -1.54 -4.26
CA SER A 114 -12.86 -2.20 -4.77
C SER A 114 -12.34 -3.15 -3.70
N LEU A 115 -11.70 -4.25 -4.12
CA LEU A 115 -11.21 -5.27 -3.20
C LEU A 115 -9.69 -5.32 -3.24
N ARG A 116 -9.08 -5.17 -2.07
CA ARG A 116 -7.63 -5.30 -1.89
C ARG A 116 -7.29 -6.74 -1.57
N VAL A 117 -6.38 -7.32 -2.34
CA VAL A 117 -6.04 -8.73 -2.23
C VAL A 117 -4.53 -8.89 -2.23
N MET A 118 -4.02 -9.63 -1.26
CA MET A 118 -2.67 -10.19 -1.30
C MET A 118 -2.76 -11.66 -1.68
N THR A 119 -3.63 -12.39 -0.97
CA THR A 119 -4.02 -13.76 -1.30
C THR A 119 -5.52 -13.93 -1.04
N TYR A 120 -6.18 -14.66 -1.92
CA TYR A 120 -7.53 -15.17 -1.75
C TYR A 120 -7.55 -16.60 -2.30
N ASP A 121 -7.81 -17.57 -1.44
CA ASP A 121 -8.06 -18.96 -1.83
C ASP A 121 -9.51 -19.26 -1.48
N GLY A 122 -10.42 -18.92 -2.40
CA GLY A 122 -11.85 -19.07 -2.22
C GLY A 122 -12.31 -20.52 -2.13
N GLN A 123 -11.42 -21.50 -2.25
CA GLN A 123 -11.74 -22.93 -2.24
C GLN A 123 -12.87 -23.26 -3.24
N GLY A 124 -12.83 -22.60 -4.41
CA GLY A 124 -13.84 -22.71 -5.47
C GLY A 124 -15.03 -21.75 -5.34
N LYS A 125 -15.18 -21.04 -4.22
CA LYS A 125 -16.17 -19.97 -4.05
C LYS A 125 -15.62 -18.66 -4.63
N ALA A 126 -16.48 -17.93 -5.35
CA ALA A 126 -16.13 -16.61 -5.84
C ALA A 126 -16.06 -15.60 -4.70
N MET A 127 -15.11 -14.67 -4.83
CA MET A 127 -14.98 -13.49 -3.98
C MET A 127 -16.29 -12.70 -3.99
N THR A 128 -16.68 -12.19 -2.82
CA THR A 128 -17.87 -11.37 -2.67
C THR A 128 -17.53 -9.98 -2.19
N ASP A 129 -18.35 -9.00 -2.57
CA ASP A 129 -18.30 -7.66 -2.01
C ASP A 129 -18.88 -7.61 -0.57
N GLU A 130 -18.92 -6.42 0.02
CA GLU A 130 -19.42 -6.18 1.37
C GLU A 130 -20.92 -6.51 1.55
N ASP A 131 -21.70 -6.54 0.47
CA ASP A 131 -23.11 -6.96 0.50
C ASP A 131 -23.27 -8.49 0.36
N GLY A 132 -22.18 -9.22 0.21
CA GLY A 132 -22.18 -10.66 -0.06
C GLY A 132 -22.51 -11.02 -1.52
N LYS A 133 -22.50 -10.07 -2.45
CA LYS A 133 -22.70 -10.33 -3.89
C LYS A 133 -21.38 -10.74 -4.52
N VAL A 134 -21.43 -11.61 -5.54
CA VAL A 134 -20.23 -12.00 -6.29
C VAL A 134 -19.57 -10.77 -6.90
N PHE A 135 -18.28 -10.61 -6.62
CA PHE A 135 -17.48 -9.52 -7.14
C PHE A 135 -16.84 -9.90 -8.47
N ILE A 136 -17.14 -9.13 -9.52
CA ILE A 136 -16.63 -9.33 -10.88
C ILE A 136 -15.69 -8.16 -11.22
N PRO A 137 -14.37 -8.36 -11.17
CA PRO A 137 -13.44 -7.28 -11.42
C PRO A 137 -13.23 -7.05 -12.92
N LYS A 138 -13.31 -5.78 -13.34
CA LYS A 138 -13.05 -5.34 -14.72
C LYS A 138 -11.69 -4.68 -14.89
N SER A 139 -11.08 -4.21 -13.81
CA SER A 139 -9.70 -3.74 -13.84
C SER A 139 -8.95 -4.07 -12.55
N ALA A 140 -7.63 -3.94 -12.60
CA ALA A 140 -6.76 -4.17 -11.45
C ALA A 140 -5.56 -3.21 -11.43
N GLN A 141 -5.03 -2.96 -10.25
CA GLN A 141 -3.86 -2.12 -10.02
C GLN A 141 -3.01 -2.70 -8.90
N PHE A 142 -1.68 -2.63 -9.04
CA PHE A 142 -0.77 -3.03 -7.98
C PHE A 142 -0.41 -1.82 -7.11
N PHE A 143 -0.47 -2.00 -5.80
CA PHE A 143 -0.07 -1.00 -4.81
C PHE A 143 1.15 -1.47 -4.03
N PRO A 144 2.27 -0.73 -4.07
CA PRO A 144 3.46 -0.96 -3.25
C PRO A 144 3.14 -1.17 -1.77
N ALA A 145 3.65 -2.26 -1.17
CA ALA A 145 3.54 -2.54 0.26
C ALA A 145 4.88 -2.29 0.96
N TYR A 146 5.26 -1.02 1.13
CA TYR A 146 6.57 -0.62 1.68
C TYR A 146 6.89 -1.26 3.04
N ARG A 147 8.17 -1.62 3.24
CA ARG A 147 8.71 -2.05 4.55
C ARG A 147 9.27 -0.86 5.30
N GLU A 148 8.89 -0.75 6.57
CA GLU A 148 9.57 0.10 7.56
C GLU A 148 10.75 -0.67 8.19
#